data_AF-A0A212CQW4-F1
#
_entry.id   AF-A0A212CQW4-F1
#
_cell.length_a   1.000
_cell.length_b   1.000
_cell.length_c   1.000
_cell.angle_alpha   90.00
_cell.angle_beta   90.00
_cell.angle_gamma   90.00
#
_symmetry.space_group_name_H-M   'P 1'
#
loop_
_entity.id
_entity.type
_entity.pdbx_description
1 polymer ?
#
loop_
_entity_poly.entity_id
_entity_poly.type
_entity_poly.pdbx_seq_one_letter_code
_entity_poly.pdbx_strand_id
1 'polypeptide(L)'
;MLLTVYCVRRDLSEVTFSLQVDADFELHNFRALCELESGIPAAESQLQSKSLQNSPRLGTDLPRIDFRSIAVPGTSNTRQRQPPGVQQSHSAPGEIASSPQGLDNPALLRDMLLANPHELSLLKERNPPLADALLSGDLERFSRVLVEQQQDRARREQERIRLFSADPFDLEAQAKIEEDIRQQNIEENMTIAMEEAPESFGQVVMLYINCKVNGHPVKAFVDSGAQMTIMSQACAERCNIMRLVDRRWAGIAKGVGTQKIIGRVHL
;
A
#
# COMPACT_ATOMS: atom_id res chain seq x y z
N MET A 1 -9.52 -11.23 -3.06
CA MET A 1 -8.70 -11.37 -1.83
C MET A 1 -7.33 -11.86 -2.24
N LEU A 2 -6.28 -11.12 -1.90
CA LEU A 2 -4.91 -11.54 -2.18
C LEU A 2 -4.43 -12.46 -1.05
N LEU A 3 -4.05 -13.68 -1.39
CA LEU A 3 -3.47 -14.65 -0.46
C LEU A 3 -2.00 -14.85 -0.78
N THR A 4 -1.13 -14.60 0.19
CA THR A 4 0.29 -14.96 0.10
C THR A 4 0.47 -16.38 0.62
N VAL A 5 0.97 -17.27 -0.23
CA VAL A 5 1.18 -18.68 0.07
C VAL A 5 2.67 -18.92 0.27
N TYR A 6 3.01 -19.46 1.44
CA TYR A 6 4.37 -19.89 1.78
C TYR A 6 4.43 -21.41 1.68
N CYS A 7 5.22 -21.91 0.73
CA CYS A 7 5.41 -23.32 0.50
C CYS A 7 6.83 -23.73 0.92
N VAL A 8 6.94 -24.72 1.80
CA VAL A 8 8.22 -25.28 2.24
C VAL A 8 8.32 -26.71 1.73
N ARG A 9 9.31 -27.00 0.91
CA ARG A 9 9.57 -28.33 0.34
C ARG A 9 10.37 -29.19 1.32
N ARG A 10 10.42 -30.50 1.08
CA ARG A 10 11.15 -31.47 1.93
C ARG A 10 12.66 -31.25 1.95
N ASP A 11 13.21 -30.62 0.92
CA ASP A 11 14.61 -30.21 0.81
C ASP A 11 14.89 -28.85 1.50
N LEU A 12 13.91 -28.32 2.24
CA LEU A 12 13.94 -27.02 2.91
C LEU A 12 14.02 -25.82 1.96
N SER A 13 13.76 -26.02 0.67
CA SER A 13 13.57 -24.90 -0.24
C SER A 13 12.19 -24.26 -0.02
N GLU A 14 12.17 -22.93 -0.08
CA GLU A 14 10.97 -22.14 0.14
C GLU A 14 10.53 -21.47 -1.18
N VAL A 15 9.23 -21.57 -1.47
CA VAL A 15 8.61 -20.89 -2.61
C VAL A 15 7.46 -20.06 -2.07
N THR A 16 7.48 -18.76 -2.39
CA THR A 16 6.42 -17.83 -1.99
C THR A 16 5.78 -17.24 -3.24
N PHE A 17 4.46 -17.29 -3.30
CA PHE A 17 3.69 -16.74 -4.42
C PHE A 17 2.37 -16.15 -3.90
N SER A 18 1.77 -15.27 -4.70
CA SER A 18 0.53 -14.59 -4.34
C SER A 18 -0.59 -14.98 -5.30
N LEU A 19 -1.74 -15.37 -4.74
CA LEU A 19 -2.93 -15.74 -5.50
C LEU A 19 -4.04 -14.73 -5.24
N GLN A 20 -4.62 -14.16 -6.31
CA GLN A 20 -5.87 -13.42 -6.22
C GLN A 20 -7.04 -14.40 -6.30
N VAL A 21 -7.82 -14.49 -5.22
CA VAL A 21 -8.98 -15.38 -5.12
C VAL A 21 -10.21 -14.62 -4.65
N ASP A 22 -11.39 -15.03 -5.09
CA ASP A 22 -12.64 -14.43 -4.60
C ASP A 22 -12.99 -14.89 -3.17
N ALA A 23 -13.92 -14.21 -2.51
CA ALA A 23 -14.33 -14.53 -1.14
C ALA A 23 -14.96 -15.93 -1.03
N ASP A 24 -15.61 -16.39 -2.09
CA ASP A 24 -16.31 -17.68 -2.18
C ASP A 24 -15.46 -18.76 -2.88
N PHE A 25 -14.14 -18.54 -2.97
CA PHE A 25 -13.25 -19.42 -3.71
C PHE A 25 -13.11 -20.79 -3.04
N GLU A 26 -13.42 -21.85 -3.78
CA GLU A 26 -13.41 -23.22 -3.25
C GLU A 26 -12.00 -23.74 -2.96
N LEU A 27 -11.86 -24.47 -1.86
CA LEU A 27 -10.57 -25.02 -1.41
C LEU A 27 -9.95 -26.00 -2.42
N HIS A 28 -10.78 -26.72 -3.19
CA HIS A 28 -10.29 -27.62 -4.24
C HIS A 28 -9.59 -26.86 -5.37
N ASN A 29 -10.18 -25.75 -5.82
CA ASN A 29 -9.58 -24.89 -6.85
C ASN A 29 -8.32 -24.19 -6.33
N PHE A 30 -8.30 -23.83 -5.04
CA PHE A 30 -7.11 -23.26 -4.40
C PHE A 30 -5.93 -24.23 -4.37
N ARG A 31 -6.18 -25.52 -4.13
CA ARG A 31 -5.14 -26.56 -4.18
C ARG A 31 -4.56 -26.71 -5.59
N ALA A 32 -5.40 -26.66 -6.62
CA ALA A 32 -4.94 -26.75 -8.01
C ALA A 32 -4.04 -25.57 -8.40
N LEU A 33 -4.39 -24.35 -7.97
CA LEU A 33 -3.53 -23.17 -8.18
C LEU A 33 -2.21 -23.29 -7.43
N CYS A 34 -2.24 -23.79 -6.19
CA CYS A 34 -1.01 -24.03 -5.43
C CYS A 34 -0.12 -25.09 -6.09
N GLU A 35 -0.69 -26.16 -6.65
CA GLU A 35 0.06 -27.20 -7.38
C GLU A 35 0.71 -26.64 -8.64
N LEU A 36 0.00 -25.80 -9.40
CA LEU A 36 0.53 -25.16 -10.61
C LEU A 36 1.72 -24.25 -10.30
N GLU A 37 1.60 -23.40 -9.28
CA GLU A 37 2.64 -22.41 -8.93
C GLU A 37 3.81 -23.02 -8.16
N SER A 38 3.54 -23.98 -7.26
CA SER A 38 4.60 -24.62 -6.46
C SER A 38 5.26 -25.81 -7.17
N GLY A 39 4.64 -26.37 -8.20
CA GLY A 39 5.07 -27.61 -8.85
C GLY A 39 4.97 -28.85 -7.96
N ILE A 40 4.26 -28.78 -6.82
CA ILE A 40 4.08 -29.89 -5.88
C ILE A 40 2.67 -30.47 -6.07
N PRO A 41 2.54 -31.79 -6.30
CA PRO A 41 1.23 -32.43 -6.41
C PRO A 41 0.35 -32.13 -5.18
N ALA A 42 -0.93 -31.79 -5.40
CA ALA A 42 -1.85 -31.48 -4.32
C ALA A 42 -2.05 -32.66 -3.34
N ALA A 43 -1.81 -33.89 -3.78
CA ALA A 43 -1.85 -35.10 -2.95
C ALA A 43 -0.70 -35.18 -1.93
N GLU A 44 0.42 -34.49 -2.16
CA GLU A 44 1.60 -34.48 -1.30
C GLU A 44 1.72 -33.22 -0.43
N SER A 45 0.76 -32.30 -0.58
CA SER A 45 0.76 -30.98 0.05
C SER A 45 -0.23 -30.90 1.22
N GLN A 46 0.18 -30.30 2.35
CA GLN A 46 -0.70 -30.03 3.48
C GLN A 46 -0.88 -28.51 3.66
N LEU A 47 -2.11 -28.02 3.55
CA LEU A 47 -2.44 -26.62 3.78
C LEU A 47 -2.67 -26.37 5.27
N GLN A 48 -1.97 -25.38 5.84
CA GLN A 48 -2.17 -24.91 7.20
C GLN A 48 -2.50 -23.42 7.19
N SER A 49 -3.70 -23.05 7.63
CA SER A 49 -4.05 -21.65 7.84
C SER A 49 -3.55 -21.19 9.21
N LYS A 50 -2.69 -20.17 9.23
CA LYS A 50 -2.43 -19.39 10.46
C LYS A 50 -3.51 -18.32 10.56
N SER A 51 -4.63 -18.66 11.19
CA SER A 51 -5.60 -17.66 11.61
C SER A 51 -4.95 -16.81 12.72
N LEU A 52 -4.76 -15.52 12.47
CA LEU A 52 -4.62 -14.55 13.56
C LEU A 52 -5.93 -14.62 14.35
N GLN A 53 -5.86 -15.18 15.55
CA GLN A 53 -6.97 -15.19 16.49
C GLN A 53 -7.39 -13.74 16.76
N ASN A 54 -8.51 -13.32 16.18
CA ASN A 54 -9.56 -12.57 16.87
C ASN A 54 -10.77 -12.37 15.94
N SER A 55 -11.93 -12.78 16.43
CA SER A 55 -13.25 -12.31 16.00
C SER A 55 -13.98 -11.93 17.30
N PRO A 56 -14.94 -10.98 17.28
CA PRO A 56 -16.23 -11.31 16.72
C PRO A 56 -16.86 -10.22 15.84
N ARG A 57 -17.78 -10.71 15.02
CA ARG A 57 -18.72 -9.98 14.17
C ARG A 57 -19.61 -9.06 15.01
N LEU A 58 -19.98 -7.90 14.47
CA LEU A 58 -21.26 -7.26 14.74
C LEU A 58 -21.76 -6.62 13.45
N GLY A 59 -22.95 -7.02 13.01
CA GLY A 59 -23.61 -6.43 11.86
C GLY A 59 -24.33 -5.13 12.23
N THR A 60 -24.45 -4.24 11.25
CA THR A 60 -25.57 -3.33 11.04
C THR A 60 -25.52 -2.88 9.59
N ASP A 61 -26.58 -3.18 8.83
CA ASP A 61 -26.88 -2.55 7.55
C ASP A 61 -27.04 -1.04 7.76
N LEU A 62 -26.06 -0.27 7.29
CA LEU A 62 -26.19 1.14 6.99
C LEU A 62 -25.75 1.33 5.54
N PRO A 63 -26.43 2.21 4.76
CA PRO A 63 -26.00 2.51 3.40
C PRO A 63 -24.58 3.08 3.45
N ARG A 64 -23.63 2.27 3.00
CA ARG A 64 -22.20 2.61 2.93
C ARG A 64 -22.04 3.68 1.86
N ILE A 65 -22.02 4.94 2.28
CA ILE A 65 -21.67 6.05 1.38
C ILE A 65 -20.20 5.88 1.03
N ASP A 66 -19.91 5.68 -0.27
CA ASP A 66 -18.56 5.49 -0.78
C ASP A 66 -17.88 6.84 -1.02
N PHE A 67 -17.15 7.32 -0.01
CA PHE A 67 -16.36 8.55 -0.06
C PHE A 67 -15.12 8.44 -0.98
N ARG A 68 -14.84 7.29 -1.61
CA ARG A 68 -13.85 7.21 -2.71
C ARG A 68 -14.26 8.07 -3.91
N SER A 69 -15.53 8.44 -4.02
CA SER A 69 -16.06 9.31 -5.08
C SER A 69 -15.94 10.80 -4.76
N ILE A 70 -15.62 11.18 -3.51
CA ILE A 70 -15.42 12.58 -3.11
C ILE A 70 -13.94 12.97 -3.29
N ALA A 71 -13.43 12.85 -4.51
CA ALA A 71 -12.12 13.39 -4.90
C ALA A 71 -12.20 14.92 -5.03
N VAL A 72 -11.38 15.67 -4.30
CA VAL A 72 -11.12 17.10 -4.57
C VAL A 72 -10.04 17.19 -5.65
N PRO A 73 -10.10 18.17 -6.58
CA PRO A 73 -9.20 18.20 -7.73
C PRO A 73 -7.74 18.35 -7.28
N GLY A 74 -6.85 17.48 -7.78
CA GLY A 74 -5.40 17.67 -7.68
C GLY A 74 -4.59 16.61 -6.93
N THR A 75 -5.18 15.52 -6.43
CA THR A 75 -4.38 14.39 -5.93
C THR A 75 -4.76 13.11 -6.67
N SER A 76 -3.92 12.72 -7.62
CA SER A 76 -3.90 11.41 -8.25
C SER A 76 -3.86 10.33 -7.17
N ASN A 77 -4.88 9.48 -7.08
CA ASN A 77 -4.75 8.20 -6.40
C ASN A 77 -5.37 7.10 -7.27
N THR A 78 -4.46 6.43 -8.00
CA THR A 78 -4.44 5.01 -8.32
C THR A 78 -5.80 4.31 -8.43
N ARG A 79 -6.32 4.24 -9.66
CA ARG A 79 -7.15 3.11 -10.08
C ARG A 79 -6.30 2.17 -10.93
N GLN A 80 -6.13 0.96 -10.42
CA GLN A 80 -5.61 -0.21 -11.13
C GLN A 80 -6.18 -0.28 -12.55
N ARG A 81 -5.30 -0.36 -13.56
CA ARG A 81 -5.66 -0.78 -14.92
C ARG A 81 -5.25 -2.22 -15.13
N GLN A 82 -6.25 -3.06 -15.43
CA GLN A 82 -6.09 -4.31 -16.16
C GLN A 82 -5.59 -4.04 -17.60
N PRO A 83 -4.90 -5.00 -18.24
CA PRO A 83 -4.40 -4.87 -19.60
C PRO A 83 -5.51 -5.02 -20.67
N PRO A 84 -5.30 -4.51 -21.91
CA PRO A 84 -6.32 -4.50 -22.95
C PRO A 84 -6.36 -5.79 -23.78
N GLY A 85 -7.55 -6.39 -23.89
CA GLY A 85 -7.86 -7.52 -24.75
C GLY A 85 -9.07 -7.25 -25.65
N VAL A 86 -8.82 -7.33 -26.96
CA VAL A 86 -9.69 -7.45 -28.14
C VAL A 86 -11.22 -7.58 -27.95
N GLN A 87 -11.94 -6.69 -28.66
CA GLN A 87 -13.33 -6.71 -29.14
C GLN A 87 -14.27 -7.87 -28.70
N GLN A 88 -15.35 -7.52 -28.00
CA GLN A 88 -16.67 -8.09 -28.29
C GLN A 88 -17.81 -7.13 -27.88
N SER A 89 -18.71 -6.94 -28.82
CA SER A 89 -19.96 -6.19 -28.73
C SER A 89 -20.92 -6.80 -27.70
N HIS A 90 -21.17 -6.11 -26.60
CA HIS A 90 -22.37 -6.29 -25.80
C HIS A 90 -22.96 -4.93 -25.43
N SER A 91 -24.12 -4.64 -26.00
CA SER A 91 -25.03 -3.58 -25.62
C SER A 91 -25.51 -3.84 -24.19
N ALA A 92 -25.00 -3.09 -23.21
CA ALA A 92 -25.58 -3.02 -21.87
C ALA A 92 -26.48 -1.76 -21.79
N PRO A 93 -27.73 -1.87 -21.32
CA PRO A 93 -28.60 -0.70 -21.13
C PRO A 93 -27.96 0.21 -20.09
N GLY A 94 -27.91 1.52 -20.38
CA GLY A 94 -27.29 2.51 -19.53
C GLY A 94 -27.70 2.36 -18.06
N GLU A 95 -26.72 2.06 -17.21
CA GLU A 95 -26.80 2.37 -15.80
C GLU A 95 -26.79 3.90 -15.70
N ILE A 96 -27.98 4.47 -15.67
CA ILE A 96 -28.22 5.79 -15.10
C ILE A 96 -27.62 5.69 -13.69
N ALA A 97 -26.45 6.28 -13.50
CA ALA A 97 -25.82 6.45 -12.21
C ALA A 97 -26.86 7.08 -11.28
N SER A 98 -27.55 6.21 -10.55
CA SER A 98 -28.55 6.59 -9.58
C SER A 98 -27.73 7.14 -8.42
N SER A 99 -27.65 8.46 -8.34
CA SER A 99 -27.10 9.17 -7.18
C SER A 99 -27.65 8.46 -5.93
N PRO A 100 -26.80 7.97 -5.00
CA PRO A 100 -27.30 7.31 -3.80
C PRO A 100 -28.25 8.29 -3.11
N GLN A 101 -29.52 7.92 -3.00
CA GLN A 101 -30.66 8.76 -2.60
C GLN A 101 -30.57 9.35 -1.16
N GLY A 102 -29.39 9.32 -0.53
CA GLY A 102 -29.09 9.91 0.77
C GLY A 102 -28.18 11.15 0.73
N LEU A 103 -27.63 11.54 -0.43
CA LEU A 103 -26.76 12.73 -0.56
C LEU A 103 -27.51 14.04 -0.84
N ASP A 104 -28.81 13.98 -1.12
CA ASP A 104 -29.61 15.15 -1.50
C ASP A 104 -30.11 15.96 -0.29
N ASN A 105 -30.01 15.41 0.93
CA ASN A 105 -30.42 16.11 2.13
C ASN A 105 -29.19 16.61 2.94
N PRO A 106 -28.86 17.91 2.87
CA PRO A 106 -27.68 18.46 3.53
C PRO A 106 -27.73 18.32 5.06
N ALA A 107 -28.93 18.28 5.66
CA ALA A 107 -29.08 18.10 7.11
C ALA A 107 -28.68 16.69 7.57
N LEU A 108 -29.13 15.66 6.85
CA LEU A 108 -28.78 14.26 7.16
C LEU A 108 -27.29 13.99 6.94
N LEU A 109 -26.72 14.53 5.86
CA LEU A 109 -25.29 14.42 5.57
C LEU A 109 -24.44 15.08 6.64
N ARG A 110 -24.85 16.27 7.11
CA ARG A 110 -24.19 16.98 8.22
C ARG A 110 -24.16 16.13 9.48
N ASP A 111 -25.31 15.62 9.89
CA ASP A 111 -25.45 14.86 11.13
C ASP A 111 -24.70 13.53 11.07
N MET A 112 -24.68 12.88 9.90
CA MET A 112 -23.86 11.68 9.68
C MET A 112 -22.35 11.96 9.78
N LEU A 113 -21.87 13.06 9.18
CA LEU A 113 -20.45 13.45 9.24
C LEU A 113 -20.01 13.84 10.66
N LEU A 114 -20.91 14.45 11.44
CA LEU A 114 -20.67 14.74 12.85
C LEU A 114 -20.72 13.49 13.74
N ALA A 115 -21.52 12.50 13.37
CA ALA A 115 -21.63 11.23 14.09
C ALA A 115 -20.39 10.32 13.91
N ASN A 116 -19.60 10.50 12.85
CA ASN A 116 -18.41 9.70 12.57
C ASN A 116 -17.11 10.53 12.59
N PRO A 117 -16.31 10.45 13.68
CA PRO A 117 -15.05 11.20 13.81
C PRO A 117 -14.01 10.89 12.72
N HIS A 118 -14.03 9.67 12.16
CA HIS A 118 -13.11 9.28 11.09
C HIS A 118 -13.43 9.99 9.78
N GLU A 119 -14.71 10.04 9.40
CA GLU A 119 -15.17 10.75 8.20
C GLU A 119 -14.92 12.26 8.30
N LEU A 120 -15.11 12.83 9.49
CA LEU A 120 -14.78 14.23 9.73
C LEU A 120 -13.27 14.52 9.55
N SER A 121 -12.40 13.60 10.00
CA SER A 121 -10.95 13.75 9.82
C SER A 121 -10.57 13.69 8.34
N LEU A 122 -11.15 12.76 7.59
CA LEU A 122 -10.92 12.63 6.15
C LEU A 122 -11.42 13.85 5.38
N LEU A 123 -12.60 14.37 5.74
CA LEU A 123 -13.16 15.57 5.14
C LEU A 123 -12.28 16.80 5.36
N LYS A 124 -11.71 16.97 6.56
CA LYS A 124 -10.77 18.07 6.87
C LYS A 124 -9.52 18.02 6.01
N GLU A 125 -8.97 16.84 5.79
CA GLU A 125 -7.76 16.66 4.99
C GLU A 125 -8.05 16.89 3.49
N ARG A 126 -9.17 16.37 3.00
CA ARG A 126 -9.47 16.33 1.56
C ARG A 126 -10.22 17.56 1.08
N ASN A 127 -11.05 18.17 1.93
CA ASN A 127 -11.96 19.24 1.56
C ASN A 127 -12.12 20.28 2.70
N PRO A 128 -11.08 21.09 2.94
CA PRO A 128 -11.10 22.10 4.00
C PRO A 128 -12.31 23.06 3.93
N PRO A 129 -12.73 23.59 2.77
CA PRO A 129 -13.86 24.52 2.69
C PRO A 129 -15.19 23.93 3.16
N LEU A 130 -15.46 22.66 2.83
CA LEU A 130 -16.69 21.97 3.25
C LEU A 130 -16.60 21.54 4.73
N ALA A 131 -15.41 21.15 5.19
CA ALA A 131 -15.16 20.85 6.61
C ALA A 131 -15.34 22.08 7.51
N ASP A 132 -14.86 23.25 7.09
CA ASP A 132 -15.02 24.51 7.82
C ASP A 132 -16.50 24.92 7.88
N ALA A 133 -17.23 24.75 6.78
CA ALA A 133 -18.67 24.98 6.75
C ALA A 133 -19.42 24.02 7.69
N LEU A 134 -19.04 22.75 7.75
CA LEU A 134 -19.59 21.74 8.65
C LEU A 134 -19.34 22.10 10.14
N LEU A 135 -18.10 22.45 10.48
CA LEU A 135 -17.70 22.77 11.85
C LEU A 135 -18.26 24.10 12.37
N SER A 136 -18.61 25.01 11.46
CA SER A 136 -19.23 26.29 11.83
C SER A 136 -20.62 26.13 12.47
N GLY A 137 -21.23 24.95 12.35
CA GLY A 137 -22.57 24.66 12.86
C GLY A 137 -23.71 25.26 12.05
N ASP A 138 -23.39 26.10 11.06
CA ASP A 138 -24.35 26.76 10.16
C ASP A 138 -24.76 25.83 9.01
N LEU A 139 -26.00 25.34 9.08
CA LEU A 139 -26.57 24.43 8.08
C LEU A 139 -26.72 25.11 6.70
N GLU A 140 -27.03 26.40 6.66
CA GLU A 140 -27.20 27.11 5.38
C GLU A 140 -25.85 27.30 4.69
N ARG A 141 -24.81 27.61 5.46
CA ARG A 141 -23.44 27.69 4.95
C ARG A 141 -22.96 26.33 4.46
N PHE A 142 -23.19 25.26 5.21
CA PHE A 142 -22.85 23.89 4.79
C PHE A 142 -23.57 23.51 3.49
N SER A 143 -24.89 23.72 3.42
CA SER A 143 -25.70 23.42 2.23
C SER A 143 -25.22 24.19 1.00
N ARG A 144 -24.91 25.48 1.14
CA ARG A 144 -24.44 26.31 0.02
C ARG A 144 -23.11 25.78 -0.55
N VAL A 145 -22.14 25.51 0.33
CA VAL A 145 -20.83 25.00 -0.08
C VAL A 145 -20.94 23.61 -0.70
N LEU A 146 -21.82 22.76 -0.16
CA LEU A 146 -22.08 21.43 -0.69
C LEU A 146 -22.65 21.49 -2.13
N VAL A 147 -23.66 22.33 -2.36
CA VAL A 147 -24.29 22.50 -3.68
C VAL A 147 -23.30 23.09 -4.69
N GLU A 148 -22.54 24.11 -4.30
CA GLU A 148 -21.52 24.71 -5.16
C GLU A 148 -20.48 23.66 -5.60
N GLN A 149 -19.99 22.84 -4.67
CA GLN A 149 -19.04 21.79 -5.00
C GLN A 149 -19.63 20.66 -5.87
N GLN A 150 -20.90 20.30 -5.67
CA GLN A 150 -21.57 19.32 -6.52
C GLN A 150 -21.73 19.85 -7.96
N GLN A 151 -22.09 21.12 -8.12
CA GLN A 151 -22.21 21.77 -9.43
C GLN A 151 -20.86 21.86 -10.15
N ASP A 152 -19.81 22.25 -9.43
CA ASP A 152 -18.45 22.30 -9.96
C ASP A 152 -17.97 20.93 -10.45
N ARG A 153 -18.26 19.87 -9.68
CA ARG A 153 -17.97 18.49 -10.08
C ARG A 153 -18.75 18.08 -11.32
N ALA A 154 -20.06 18.33 -11.32
CA ALA A 154 -20.92 17.98 -12.44
C ALA A 154 -20.46 18.69 -13.72
N ARG A 155 -20.08 19.96 -13.63
CA ARG A 155 -19.53 20.73 -14.75
C ARG A 155 -18.23 20.12 -15.29
N ARG A 156 -17.25 19.83 -14.42
CA ARG A 156 -15.97 19.22 -14.85
C ARG A 156 -16.19 17.84 -15.47
N GLU A 157 -17.06 17.02 -14.88
CA GLU A 157 -17.37 15.70 -15.43
C GLU A 157 -18.08 15.82 -16.78
N GLN A 158 -18.98 16.79 -16.94
CA GLN A 158 -19.66 17.03 -18.20
C GLN A 158 -18.73 17.58 -19.30
N GLU A 159 -17.75 18.43 -18.94
CA GLU A 159 -16.66 18.85 -19.84
C GLU A 159 -15.78 17.65 -20.24
N ARG A 160 -15.46 16.76 -19.30
CA ARG A 160 -14.69 15.53 -19.55
C ARG A 160 -15.43 14.59 -20.48
N ILE A 161 -16.71 14.31 -20.20
CA ILE A 161 -17.58 13.48 -21.04
C ILE A 161 -17.70 14.07 -22.44
N ARG A 162 -17.90 15.40 -22.57
CA ARG A 162 -17.93 16.05 -23.88
C ARG A 162 -16.65 15.82 -24.67
N LEU A 163 -15.50 15.93 -24.03
CA LEU A 163 -14.19 15.71 -24.64
C LEU A 163 -13.95 14.23 -25.01
N PHE A 164 -14.47 13.28 -24.22
CA PHE A 164 -14.44 11.83 -24.52
C PHE A 164 -15.53 11.37 -25.50
N SER A 165 -16.62 12.13 -25.65
CA SER A 165 -17.73 11.85 -26.56
C SER A 165 -17.61 12.55 -27.92
N ALA A 166 -16.69 13.51 -28.03
CA ALA A 166 -16.33 14.12 -29.29
C ALA A 166 -15.54 13.09 -30.14
N ASP A 167 -15.69 13.24 -31.46
CA ASP A 167 -15.15 12.40 -32.52
C ASP A 167 -13.82 11.67 -32.17
N PRO A 168 -13.72 10.33 -32.32
CA PRO A 168 -12.49 9.57 -32.14
C PRO A 168 -11.26 10.06 -32.93
N PHE A 169 -11.46 10.95 -33.91
CA PHE A 169 -10.43 11.58 -34.72
C PHE A 169 -10.12 13.04 -34.35
N ASP A 170 -10.62 13.54 -33.21
CA ASP A 170 -10.30 14.87 -32.72
C ASP A 170 -8.85 14.93 -32.20
N LEU A 171 -8.00 15.65 -32.94
CA LEU A 171 -6.58 15.82 -32.65
C LEU A 171 -6.34 16.47 -31.27
N GLU A 172 -7.24 17.34 -30.81
CA GLU A 172 -7.10 18.01 -29.51
C GLU A 172 -7.39 17.05 -28.35
N ALA A 173 -8.41 16.20 -28.50
CA ALA A 173 -8.70 15.14 -27.53
C ALA A 173 -7.56 14.12 -27.46
N GLN A 174 -7.00 13.74 -28.61
CA GLN A 174 -5.88 12.80 -28.69
C GLN A 174 -4.60 13.36 -28.06
N ALA A 175 -4.29 14.65 -28.28
CA ALA A 175 -3.15 15.32 -27.64
C ALA A 175 -3.31 15.41 -26.12
N LYS A 176 -4.55 15.65 -25.63
CA LYS A 176 -4.83 15.67 -24.19
C LYS A 176 -4.71 14.29 -23.55
N ILE A 177 -5.16 13.24 -24.24
CA ILE A 177 -4.97 11.86 -23.81
C ILE A 177 -3.47 11.51 -23.77
N GLU A 178 -2.69 11.93 -24.75
CA GLU A 178 -1.24 11.71 -24.78
C GLU A 178 -0.54 12.39 -23.60
N GLU A 179 -0.85 13.66 -23.33
CA GLU A 179 -0.27 14.39 -22.19
C GLU A 179 -0.67 13.75 -20.85
N ASP A 180 -1.93 13.33 -20.68
CA ASP A 180 -2.39 12.63 -19.48
C ASP A 180 -1.63 11.31 -19.27
N ILE A 181 -1.42 10.52 -20.34
CA ILE A 181 -0.61 9.29 -20.29
C ILE A 181 0.84 9.60 -19.95
N ARG A 182 1.40 10.67 -20.52
CA ARG A 182 2.78 11.09 -20.24
C ARG A 182 2.97 11.45 -18.78
N GLN A 183 2.06 12.24 -18.21
CA GLN A 183 2.10 12.61 -16.79
C GLN A 183 1.96 11.38 -15.90
N GLN A 184 1.04 10.45 -16.22
CA GLN A 184 0.90 9.19 -15.49
C GLN A 184 2.20 8.38 -15.48
N ASN A 185 2.85 8.22 -16.64
CA ASN A 185 4.12 7.48 -16.72
C ASN A 185 5.23 8.15 -15.89
N ILE A 186 5.27 9.49 -15.83
CA ILE A 186 6.23 10.23 -15.02
C ILE A 186 5.95 10.03 -13.53
N GLU A 187 4.69 10.13 -13.10
CA GLU A 187 4.28 9.89 -11.71
C GLU A 187 4.55 8.45 -11.27
N GLU A 188 4.24 7.47 -12.10
CA GLU A 188 4.51 6.05 -11.83
C GLU A 188 6.01 5.81 -11.69
N ASN A 189 6.83 6.30 -12.62
CA ASN A 189 8.27 6.17 -12.53
C ASN A 189 8.84 6.85 -11.28
N MET A 190 8.32 8.04 -10.92
CA MET A 190 8.73 8.73 -9.70
C MET A 190 8.34 7.93 -8.44
N THR A 191 7.15 7.33 -8.43
CA THR A 191 6.67 6.51 -7.31
C THR A 191 7.56 5.28 -7.12
N ILE A 192 7.87 4.56 -8.20
CA ILE A 192 8.79 3.41 -8.17
C ILE A 192 10.16 3.85 -7.65
N ALA A 193 10.67 4.98 -8.13
CA ALA A 193 11.98 5.46 -7.71
C ALA A 193 11.99 5.87 -6.22
N MET A 194 10.89 6.38 -5.68
CA MET A 194 10.75 6.68 -4.25
C MET A 194 10.66 5.43 -3.37
N GLU A 195 10.04 4.36 -3.86
CA GLU A 195 9.91 3.09 -3.11
C GLU A 195 11.20 2.26 -3.15
N GLU A 196 11.79 2.11 -4.34
CA GLU A 196 12.91 1.20 -4.57
C GLU A 196 14.28 1.86 -4.36
N ALA A 197 14.39 3.17 -4.57
CA ALA A 197 15.65 3.92 -4.46
C ALA A 197 15.47 5.27 -3.73
N PRO A 198 14.94 5.27 -2.50
CA PRO A 198 14.70 6.49 -1.73
C PRO A 198 15.97 7.33 -1.52
N GLU A 199 17.16 6.72 -1.55
CA GLU A 199 18.45 7.41 -1.49
C GLU A 199 18.71 8.35 -2.67
N SER A 200 18.01 8.21 -3.79
CA SER A 200 18.12 9.13 -4.94
C SER A 200 17.46 10.49 -4.67
N PHE A 201 16.52 10.55 -3.72
CA PHE A 201 15.70 11.73 -3.43
C PHE A 201 16.03 12.41 -2.10
N GLY A 202 16.86 11.80 -1.27
CA GLY A 202 17.18 12.35 0.04
C GLY A 202 18.37 11.70 0.72
N GLN A 203 18.87 12.37 1.76
CA GLN A 203 19.96 11.85 2.57
C GLN A 203 19.44 10.84 3.58
N VAL A 204 19.75 9.56 3.38
CA VAL A 204 19.39 8.49 4.32
C VAL A 204 20.30 8.56 5.56
N VAL A 205 19.69 8.72 6.73
CA VAL A 205 20.41 8.71 8.01
C VAL A 205 20.53 7.26 8.49
N MET A 206 21.76 6.82 8.75
CA MET A 206 22.03 5.49 9.28
C MET A 206 21.61 5.42 10.77
N LEU A 207 20.99 4.31 11.16
CA LEU A 207 20.49 4.11 12.52
C LEU A 207 21.62 3.71 13.48
N TYR A 208 21.74 4.43 14.60
CA TYR A 208 22.69 4.13 15.66
C TYR A 208 22.03 4.13 17.03
N ILE A 209 22.44 3.19 17.89
CA ILE A 209 22.04 3.14 19.29
C ILE A 209 23.26 3.21 20.21
N ASN A 210 23.12 3.90 21.33
CA ASN A 210 24.12 3.87 22.39
C ASN A 210 23.91 2.62 23.25
N CYS A 211 24.93 1.79 23.36
CA CYS A 211 24.93 0.60 24.21
C CYS A 211 26.21 0.53 25.06
N LYS A 212 26.32 -0.51 25.90
CA LYS A 212 27.52 -0.77 26.70
C LYS A 212 27.95 -2.22 26.52
N VAL A 213 29.25 -2.43 26.36
CA VAL A 213 29.87 -3.77 26.33
C VAL A 213 30.88 -3.83 27.45
N ASN A 214 30.68 -4.75 28.41
CA ASN A 214 31.51 -4.86 29.60
C ASN A 214 31.67 -3.50 30.34
N GLY A 215 30.58 -2.70 30.41
CA GLY A 215 30.57 -1.37 31.02
C GLY A 215 31.09 -0.21 30.15
N HIS A 216 31.76 -0.49 29.03
CA HIS A 216 32.30 0.53 28.12
C HIS A 216 31.24 1.01 27.12
N PRO A 217 31.07 2.32 26.89
CA PRO A 217 30.10 2.84 25.93
C PRO A 217 30.50 2.49 24.48
N VAL A 218 29.52 2.08 23.68
CA VAL A 218 29.67 1.72 22.26
C VAL A 218 28.49 2.31 21.49
N LYS A 219 28.75 2.86 20.31
CA LYS A 219 27.69 3.20 19.33
C LYS A 219 27.55 2.01 18.39
N ALA A 220 26.40 1.35 18.43
CA ALA A 220 26.11 0.23 17.54
C ALA A 220 25.34 0.73 16.33
N PHE A 221 25.84 0.40 15.14
CA PHE A 221 25.12 0.57 13.88
C PHE A 221 24.01 -0.50 13.81
N VAL A 222 22.79 -0.09 13.49
CA VAL A 222 21.62 -0.98 13.41
C VAL A 222 21.34 -1.30 11.95
N ASP A 223 21.50 -2.57 11.61
CA ASP A 223 21.30 -3.09 10.26
C ASP A 223 20.49 -4.38 10.33
N SER A 224 19.24 -4.33 9.86
CA SER A 224 18.37 -5.51 9.79
C SER A 224 18.73 -6.45 8.65
N GLY A 225 19.53 -6.01 7.67
CA GLY A 225 19.99 -6.82 6.55
C GLY A 225 21.25 -7.64 6.87
N ALA A 226 21.93 -7.35 7.99
CA ALA A 226 23.11 -8.09 8.41
C ALA A 226 22.73 -9.43 9.06
N GLN A 227 23.17 -10.55 8.48
CA GLN A 227 22.95 -11.89 9.05
C GLN A 227 23.68 -12.09 10.39
N MET A 228 24.80 -11.42 10.60
CA MET A 228 25.62 -11.56 11.81
C MET A 228 25.96 -10.18 12.41
N THR A 229 25.87 -10.07 13.72
CA THR A 229 26.43 -8.93 14.45
C THR A 229 27.95 -9.03 14.48
N ILE A 230 28.63 -7.97 14.04
CA ILE A 230 30.09 -7.92 13.95
C ILE A 230 30.61 -6.81 14.87
N MET A 231 31.74 -7.07 15.52
CA MET A 231 32.47 -6.10 16.32
C MET A 231 33.92 -6.02 15.83
N SER A 232 34.45 -4.80 15.69
CA SER A 232 35.86 -4.63 15.31
C SER A 232 36.79 -5.09 16.43
N GLN A 233 37.99 -5.56 16.05
CA GLN A 233 39.01 -5.97 17.00
C GLN A 233 39.35 -4.85 18.01
N ALA A 234 39.54 -3.62 17.53
CA ALA A 234 39.82 -2.47 18.38
C ALA A 234 38.68 -2.19 19.40
N CYS A 235 37.43 -2.45 19.02
CA CYS A 235 36.30 -2.34 19.94
C CYS A 235 36.35 -3.45 21.01
N ALA A 236 36.66 -4.69 20.63
CA ALA A 236 36.78 -5.80 21.58
C ALA A 236 37.94 -5.61 22.57
N GLU A 237 39.07 -5.06 22.11
CA GLU A 237 40.22 -4.67 22.96
C GLU A 237 39.83 -3.57 23.94
N ARG A 238 39.21 -2.49 23.45
CA ARG A 238 38.73 -1.36 24.26
C ARG A 238 37.70 -1.79 25.30
N CYS A 239 36.85 -2.76 24.98
CA CYS A 239 35.86 -3.29 25.90
C CYS A 239 36.43 -4.39 26.83
N ASN A 240 37.72 -4.72 26.71
CA ASN A 240 38.40 -5.74 27.49
C ASN A 240 37.69 -7.12 27.45
N ILE A 241 37.26 -7.53 26.25
CA ILE A 241 36.60 -8.83 26.01
C ILE A 241 37.40 -9.76 25.09
N MET A 242 38.65 -9.42 24.77
CA MET A 242 39.51 -10.28 23.91
C MET A 242 39.70 -11.69 24.48
N ARG A 243 39.60 -11.87 25.81
CA ARG A 243 39.62 -13.18 26.47
C ARG A 243 38.43 -14.08 26.12
N LEU A 244 37.33 -13.51 25.62
CA LEU A 244 36.12 -14.24 25.22
C LEU A 244 36.12 -14.60 23.73
N VAL A 245 37.12 -14.15 22.96
CA VAL A 245 37.20 -14.39 21.52
C VAL A 245 37.78 -15.78 21.26
N ASP A 246 36.92 -16.70 20.85
CA ASP A 246 37.30 -18.04 20.44
C ASP A 246 37.88 -18.03 19.02
N ARG A 247 39.21 -18.14 18.93
CA ARG A 247 39.96 -18.10 17.67
C ARG A 247 39.77 -19.34 16.80
N ARG A 248 39.16 -20.42 17.28
CA ARG A 248 38.83 -21.60 16.46
C ARG A 248 37.81 -21.27 15.38
N TRP A 249 37.05 -20.20 15.58
CA TRP A 249 36.09 -19.64 14.62
C TRP A 249 36.70 -18.53 13.76
N ALA A 250 38.03 -18.43 13.70
CA ALA A 250 38.69 -17.53 12.77
C ALA A 250 38.41 -17.99 11.32
N GLY A 251 38.24 -17.03 10.43
CA GLY A 251 37.87 -17.31 9.05
C GLY A 251 37.77 -16.05 8.21
N ILE A 252 37.05 -16.13 7.11
CA ILE A 252 36.80 -15.01 6.20
C ILE A 252 35.29 -14.81 6.13
N ALA A 253 34.82 -13.61 6.49
CA ALA A 253 33.44 -13.22 6.27
C ALA A 253 33.30 -12.68 4.85
N LYS A 254 32.30 -13.19 4.13
CA LYS A 254 31.91 -12.73 2.79
C LYS A 254 30.53 -12.11 2.87
N GLY A 255 30.44 -10.84 2.49
CA GLY A 255 29.19 -10.09 2.31
C GLY A 255 29.39 -9.11 1.16
N VAL A 256 29.11 -7.82 1.39
CA VAL A 256 29.45 -6.74 0.45
C VAL A 256 30.97 -6.63 0.22
N GLY A 257 31.79 -7.09 1.17
CA GLY A 257 33.23 -7.24 1.02
C GLY A 257 33.77 -8.49 1.71
N THR A 258 35.08 -8.69 1.60
CA THR A 258 35.82 -9.78 2.27
C THR A 258 36.68 -9.22 3.40
N GLN A 259 36.42 -9.67 4.62
CA GLN A 259 37.21 -9.30 5.80
C GLN A 259 37.56 -10.53 6.63
N LYS A 260 38.72 -10.49 7.28
CA LYS A 260 39.18 -11.57 8.16
C LYS A 260 38.43 -11.51 9.49
N ILE A 261 37.81 -12.61 9.89
CA ILE A 261 37.25 -12.81 11.22
C ILE A 261 38.33 -13.41 12.11
N ILE A 262 38.60 -12.75 13.24
CA ILE A 262 39.64 -13.17 14.20
C ILE A 262 39.15 -14.28 15.15
N GLY A 263 37.84 -14.46 15.28
CA GLY A 263 37.21 -15.42 16.17
C GLY A 263 35.76 -15.04 16.48
N ARG A 264 35.13 -15.76 17.41
CA ARG A 264 33.73 -15.55 17.82
C ARG A 264 33.63 -15.39 19.33
N VAL A 265 32.81 -14.44 19.78
CA VAL A 265 32.40 -14.36 21.19
C VAL A 265 31.10 -15.15 21.34
N HIS A 266 31.07 -16.06 22.29
CA HIS A 266 29.88 -16.86 22.62
C HIS A 266 29.02 -16.14 23.66
N LEU A 267 27.70 -16.43 23.65
CA LEU A 267 26.72 -15.90 24.61
C LEU A 267 26.91 -16.51 26.00
#